data_AF-A0A6G1WG89-F1
#
_entry.id   AF-A0A6G1WG89-F1
#
_cell.length_a   1.000
_cell.length_b   1.000
_cell.length_c   1.000
_cell.angle_alpha   90.00
_cell.angle_beta   90.00
_cell.angle_gamma   90.00
#
_symmetry.space_group_name_H-M   'P 1'
#
loop_
_entity.id
_entity.type
_entity.pdbx_description
1 polymer ?
#
loop_
_entity_poly.entity_id
_entity_poly.type
_entity_poly.pdbx_seq_one_letter_code
_entity_poly.pdbx_strand_id
1 'polypeptide(L)' 'MNTLIYLIPVALSLGGLGLVAFLWALKSGQYEDLDGASWRILDDGDREGDSSQASCLTKINLPKPTEG' A
#
# COMPACT_ATOMS: atom_id res chain seq x y z
N MET A 1 18.12 37.51 28.33
CA MET A 1 17.74 36.12 28.71
C MET A 1 16.24 35.88 28.47
N ASN A 2 15.68 36.27 27.30
CA ASN A 2 14.24 36.17 27.02
C ASN A 2 13.92 35.29 25.81
N THR A 3 14.90 34.96 24.97
CA THR A 3 14.68 34.21 23.72
C THR A 3 14.15 32.80 23.97
N LEU A 4 14.59 32.18 25.07
CA LEU A 4 14.16 30.83 25.48
C LEU A 4 12.64 30.74 25.72
N ILE A 5 12.02 31.82 26.23
CA ILE A 5 10.57 31.91 26.45
C ILE A 5 9.78 31.84 25.13
N TYR A 6 10.35 32.31 24.02
CA TYR A 6 9.71 32.22 22.71
C TYR A 6 10.09 30.94 21.95
N LEU A 7 11.31 30.45 22.12
CA LEU A 7 11.80 29.24 21.44
C LEU A 7 11.08 27.98 21.92
N ILE A 8 10.81 27.85 23.22
CA ILE A 8 10.10 26.68 23.78
C ILE A 8 8.70 26.50 23.15
N PRO A 9 7.79 27.50 23.17
CA PRO A 9 6.46 27.33 22.60
C PRO A 9 6.53 27.16 21.08
N VAL A 10 7.42 27.86 20.38
CA VAL A 10 7.59 27.69 18.93
C VAL A 10 8.03 26.26 18.58
N ALA A 11 9.01 25.70 19.29
CA ALA A 11 9.46 24.33 19.07
C ALA A 11 8.38 23.30 19.42
N LEU A 12 7.63 23.49 20.52
CA LEU A 12 6.52 22.63 20.89
C LEU A 12 5.36 22.69 19.89
N SER A 13 5.03 23.88 19.38
CA SER A 13 4.02 24.04 18.34
C SER A 13 4.46 23.38 17.03
N LEU A 14 5.71 23.57 16.61
CA LEU A 14 6.24 22.92 15.41
C LEU A 14 6.29 21.39 15.55
N GLY A 15 6.74 20.88 16.69
CA GLY A 15 6.74 19.45 16.99
C GLY A 15 5.33 18.86 17.07
N GLY A 16 4.40 19.57 17.73
CA GLY A 16 3.00 19.16 17.85
C GLY A 16 2.25 19.18 16.52
N LEU A 17 2.43 20.22 15.71
CA LEU A 17 1.86 20.30 14.36
C LEU A 17 2.40 19.18 13.47
N GLY A 18 3.71 18.91 13.51
CA GLY A 18 4.33 17.81 12.79
C GLY A 18 3.77 16.45 13.23
N LEU A 19 3.62 16.23 14.53
CA LEU A 19 3.06 14.99 15.07
C LEU A 19 1.59 14.79 14.66
N VAL A 20 0.78 15.84 14.73
CA VAL A 20 -0.64 15.78 14.30
C VAL A 20 -0.73 15.51 12.80
N ALA A 21 0.08 16.19 11.98
CA ALA A 21 0.12 15.96 10.54
C ALA A 21 0.56 14.51 10.21
N PHE A 22 1.55 13.99 10.93
CA PHE A 22 2.03 12.62 10.80
C PHE A 22 0.95 11.59 11.17
N LEU A 23 0.27 11.76 12.31
CA LEU A 23 -0.83 10.88 12.72
C LEU A 23 -2.02 10.97 11.78
N TRP A 24 -2.30 12.15 11.21
CA TRP A 24 -3.33 12.32 10.19
C TRP A 24 -2.98 11.58 8.89
N ALA A 25 -1.71 11.62 8.47
CA ALA A 25 -1.24 10.88 7.30
C ALA A 25 -1.36 9.36 7.47
N LEU A 26 -1.00 8.83 8.65
CA LEU A 26 -1.21 7.41 8.98
C LEU A 26 -2.71 7.05 8.99
N LYS A 27 -3.55 7.89 9.61
CA LYS A 27 -5.00 7.68 9.67
C LYS A 27 -5.68 7.79 8.29
N SER A 28 -5.07 8.50 7.33
CA SER A 28 -5.61 8.66 5.98
C SER A 28 -5.62 7.36 5.16
N GLY A 29 -5.18 6.22 5.70
CA GLY A 29 -5.37 4.90 5.11
C GLY A 29 -4.50 4.61 3.87
N GLN A 30 -3.68 5.58 3.44
CA GLN A 30 -2.74 5.43 2.32
C GLN A 30 -1.56 4.49 2.63
N TYR A 31 -1.40 4.04 3.88
CA TYR A 31 -0.39 3.07 4.29
C TYR A 31 -0.85 1.60 4.17
N GLU A 32 -2.15 1.34 4.00
CA GLU A 32 -2.67 -0.03 3.76
C GLU A 32 -2.05 -0.67 2.50
N ASP A 33 -1.73 0.14 1.49
CA ASP A 33 -1.10 -0.34 0.25
C ASP A 33 0.40 -0.68 0.46
N LEU A 34 1.11 0.04 1.33
CA LEU A 34 2.50 -0.26 1.70
C LEU A 34 2.60 -1.47 2.64
N ASP A 35 1.67 -1.62 3.59
CA ASP A 35 1.57 -2.84 4.40
C ASP A 35 1.19 -4.05 3.53
N GLY A 36 0.28 -3.88 2.57
CA GLY A 36 -0.07 -4.92 1.59
C GLY A 36 1.08 -5.33 0.66
N ALA A 37 1.92 -4.39 0.23
CA ALA A 37 3.13 -4.68 -0.55
C ALA A 37 4.23 -5.33 0.30
N SER A 38 4.39 -4.90 1.56
CA SER A 38 5.38 -5.47 2.49
C SER A 38 5.04 -6.91 2.86
N TRP A 39 3.74 -7.25 2.98
CA TRP A 39 3.28 -8.62 3.21
C TRP A 39 3.63 -9.56 2.05
N ARG A 40 3.53 -9.06 0.81
CA ARG A 40 3.87 -9.83 -0.39
C ARG A 40 5.37 -10.09 -0.55
N ILE A 41 6.23 -9.17 -0.11
CA ILE A 41 7.69 -9.34 -0.18
C ILE A 41 8.20 -10.31 0.90
N LEU A 42 7.52 -10.40 2.05
CA LEU A 42 7.84 -11.38 3.09
C LEU A 42 7.24 -12.78 2.83
N ASP A 43 6.14 -12.85 2.08
CA ASP A 43 5.45 -14.09 1.69
C ASP A 43 5.86 -14.59 0.28
N ASP A 44 7.13 -14.41 -0.10
CA ASP A 44 7.73 -15.06 -1.29
C ASP A 44 8.02 -16.55 -1.05
N GLY A 45 7.34 -17.18 -0.08
CA GLY A 45 7.40 -18.60 0.24
C GLY A 45 6.24 -19.38 -0.38
N ASP A 46 6.52 -20.01 -1.51
CA ASP A 46 5.82 -21.20 -2.04
C ASP A 46 4.38 -21.02 -2.56
N ARG A 47 4.22 -20.29 -3.68
CA ARG A 47 3.08 -20.53 -4.59
C ARG A 47 3.53 -20.63 -6.04
N GLU A 48 3.94 -21.84 -6.42
CA GLU A 48 3.72 -22.32 -7.78
C GLU A 48 2.26 -22.10 -8.20
N GLY A 49 2.07 -21.51 -9.37
CA GLY A 49 0.78 -21.46 -10.03
C GLY A 49 0.43 -20.09 -10.61
N ASP A 50 1.25 -19.59 -11.54
CA ASP A 50 0.78 -18.64 -12.56
C ASP A 50 -0.34 -19.30 -13.38
N SER A 51 -1.55 -19.24 -12.82
CA SER A 51 -2.79 -19.70 -13.43
C SER A 51 -3.50 -18.53 -14.14
N SER A 52 -2.89 -17.35 -14.17
CA SER A 52 -3.50 -16.13 -14.72
C SER A 52 -3.33 -16.02 -16.24
N GLN A 53 -2.39 -16.75 -16.84
CA GLN A 53 -2.12 -16.68 -18.28
C GLN A 53 -2.78 -17.80 -19.13
N ALA A 54 -3.54 -18.72 -18.52
CA ALA A 54 -4.22 -19.80 -19.26
C ALA A 54 -5.57 -19.39 -19.89
N SER A 55 -6.18 -18.30 -19.43
CA SER A 55 -7.51 -17.85 -19.89
C SER A 55 -7.48 -17.19 -21.27
N CYS A 56 -6.38 -16.50 -21.60
CA CYS A 56 -6.20 -15.85 -22.90
C CYS A 56 -5.84 -16.82 -24.03
N LEU A 57 -5.27 -17.99 -23.74
CA LEU A 57 -4.89 -18.98 -24.76
C LEU A 57 -6.05 -19.90 -25.20
N THR A 58 -7.09 -20.09 -24.39
CA THR A 58 -8.20 -20.98 -24.74
C THR A 58 -9.31 -20.28 -25.54
N LYS A 59 -9.34 -18.93 -25.52
CA LYS A 59 -10.39 -18.14 -26.20
C LYS A 59 -10.10 -17.84 -27.68
N ILE A 60 -8.91 -18.15 -28.19
CA ILE A 60 -8.54 -17.83 -29.58
C ILE A 60 -8.86 -18.96 -30.58
N ASN A 61 -9.11 -20.20 -30.15
CA ASN A 61 -9.40 -21.29 -31.09
C ASN A 61 -10.33 -22.37 -30.52
N LEU A 62 -11.66 -22.14 -30.56
CA LEU A 62 -12.62 -23.22 -30.37
C LEU A 62 -13.93 -23.00 -31.12
N PRO A 63 -14.11 -23.53 -32.35
CA PRO A 63 -15.42 -23.96 -32.82
C PRO A 63 -15.75 -25.34 -32.22
N LYS A 64 -16.87 -25.41 -31.51
CA LYS A 64 -17.42 -26.64 -30.92
C LYS A 64 -18.15 -27.49 -31.98
N PRO A 65 -18.17 -28.83 -31.82
CA PRO A 65 -18.75 -29.76 -32.79
C PRO A 65 -20.28 -29.65 -32.77
N THR A 66 -20.90 -29.67 -33.95
CA THR A 66 -22.36 -29.85 -34.04
C THR A 66 -22.58 -31.20 -34.71
N GLU A 67 -22.97 -32.17 -33.89
CA GLU A 67 -23.47 -33.48 -34.32
C GLU A 67 -24.90 -33.31 -34.85
N GLY A 68 -25.17 -33.88 -36.03
CA GLY A 68 -26.47 -33.86 -36.71
C GLY A 68 -26.37 -34.46 -38.10
#